data_AF-A0A2P8C8V3-F1
#
_entry.id   AF-A0A2P8C8V3-F1
#
_cell.length_a   1.000
_cell.length_b   1.000
_cell.length_c   1.000
_cell.angle_alpha   90.00
_cell.angle_beta   90.00
_cell.angle_gamma   90.00
#
_symmetry.space_group_name_H-M   'P 1'
#
loop_
_entity.id
_entity.type
_entity.pdbx_description
1 polymer ?
#
loop_
_entity_poly.entity_id
_entity_poly.type
_entity_poly.pdbx_seq_one_letter_code
_entity_poly.pdbx_strand_id
1 'polypeptide(L)'
;MPPESPEPTRPFRWDLVRRDQLGSLLGGTPEFFPEYLDEMVHCAARILALSADGDLYFVGRSADDLHDLLSGVLSGTSWRDRVRQLPLSLYQGDGARLTPAETRQLRVNLDADGLAPAALMRRDRPVVFTDLVASGSTFGNLHRLLRDWIAEERAPWDVIRTKLRYIGVTGRRRTSPNTWRWQQHAEWTAELPARAVRNVSMDERRWQYLAAAEPKITPSFRRTRWLDPSVAQPRHDDETRKALASAVALVEHGRGPEVRARILDRLRAEPAAKERWLRTFLPELRPR
;
A
#
# COMPACT_ATOMS: atom_id res chain seq x y z
N MET A 1 23.63 24.93 -18.94
CA MET A 1 23.23 23.53 -18.68
C MET A 1 21.87 23.56 -18.02
N PRO A 2 20.87 22.78 -18.47
CA PRO A 2 19.67 22.58 -17.67
C PRO A 2 20.07 22.01 -16.31
N PRO A 3 19.43 22.42 -15.20
CA PRO A 3 19.68 21.80 -13.91
C PRO A 3 19.40 20.29 -14.04
N GLU A 4 20.32 19.47 -13.54
CA GLU A 4 20.12 18.02 -13.41
C GLU A 4 18.76 17.79 -12.72
N SER A 5 17.94 16.91 -13.29
CA SER A 5 16.69 16.53 -12.65
C SER A 5 17.04 15.85 -11.32
N PRO A 6 16.42 16.24 -10.18
CA PRO A 6 16.77 15.65 -8.91
C PRO A 6 16.49 14.14 -8.93
N GLU A 7 17.34 13.36 -8.27
CA GLU A 7 17.11 11.93 -8.10
C GLU A 7 15.95 11.65 -7.14
N PRO A 8 15.23 10.51 -7.29
CA PRO A 8 14.20 10.12 -6.35
C PRO A 8 14.80 9.82 -4.98
N THR A 9 14.28 10.49 -3.95
CA THR A 9 14.61 10.22 -2.55
C THR A 9 13.64 9.18 -2.01
N ARG A 10 14.14 8.04 -1.54
CA ARG A 10 13.31 6.91 -1.08
C ARG A 10 13.78 6.38 0.26
N PRO A 11 12.88 6.19 1.24
CA PRO A 11 13.21 5.48 2.46
C PRO A 11 13.76 4.09 2.14
N PHE A 12 14.84 3.71 2.81
CA PHE A 12 15.38 2.37 2.71
C PHE A 12 14.36 1.33 3.20
N ARG A 13 14.22 0.25 2.44
CA ARG A 13 13.43 -0.92 2.83
C ARG A 13 14.15 -2.19 2.38
N TRP A 14 14.33 -3.14 3.29
CA TRP A 14 14.80 -4.49 2.96
C TRP A 14 13.83 -5.21 2.02
N ASP A 15 14.36 -5.91 1.01
CA ASP A 15 13.57 -6.89 0.25
C ASP A 15 13.46 -8.18 1.07
N LEU A 16 12.37 -8.31 1.81
CA LEU A 16 12.13 -9.47 2.69
C LEU A 16 11.77 -10.74 1.90
N VAL A 17 11.45 -10.61 0.61
CA VAL A 17 11.30 -11.78 -0.26
C VAL A 17 12.67 -12.41 -0.56
N ARG A 18 13.77 -11.66 -0.41
CA ARG A 18 15.16 -12.10 -0.59
C ARG A 18 15.90 -12.10 0.75
N ARG A 19 15.79 -13.23 1.46
CA ARG A 19 16.28 -13.39 2.84
C ARG A 19 17.80 -13.25 3.00
N ASP A 20 18.55 -13.44 1.92
CA ASP A 20 20.01 -13.29 1.86
C ASP A 20 20.50 -11.89 2.25
N GLN A 21 19.64 -10.87 2.15
CA GLN A 21 19.97 -9.49 2.54
C GLN A 21 19.99 -9.25 4.05
N LEU A 22 19.51 -10.20 4.87
CA LEU A 22 19.33 -9.99 6.32
C LEU A 22 20.55 -10.42 7.15
N GLY A 23 21.41 -11.31 6.65
CA GLY A 23 22.60 -11.78 7.38
C GLY A 23 22.29 -12.22 8.83
N SER A 24 23.04 -11.67 9.78
CA SER A 24 22.86 -11.89 11.23
C SER A 24 21.98 -10.83 11.92
N LEU A 25 21.29 -9.96 11.18
CA LEU A 25 20.58 -8.79 11.71
C LEU A 25 19.47 -9.15 12.71
N LEU A 26 18.90 -10.34 12.57
CA LEU A 26 17.86 -10.89 13.46
C LEU A 26 18.42 -11.77 14.59
N GLY A 27 19.75 -11.93 14.68
CA GLY A 27 20.39 -12.74 15.72
C GLY A 27 19.96 -12.30 17.12
N GLY A 28 19.43 -13.23 17.91
CA GLY A 28 18.93 -12.97 19.26
C GLY A 28 17.56 -12.28 19.36
N THR A 29 16.89 -12.02 18.24
CA THR A 29 15.50 -11.52 18.26
C THR A 29 14.53 -12.70 18.39
N PRO A 30 13.58 -12.68 19.34
CA PRO A 30 12.57 -13.74 19.47
C PRO A 30 11.79 -13.94 18.18
N GLU A 31 11.40 -15.19 17.91
CA GLU A 31 10.49 -15.50 16.83
C GLU A 31 9.13 -14.82 17.08
N PHE A 32 8.62 -14.15 16.05
CA PHE A 32 7.35 -13.45 16.12
C PHE A 32 6.24 -14.33 15.56
N PHE A 33 5.21 -14.59 16.36
CA PHE A 33 3.99 -15.24 15.90
C PHE A 33 2.84 -14.24 15.88
N PRO A 34 2.33 -13.83 14.71
CA PRO A 34 1.21 -12.91 14.62
C PRO A 34 -0.08 -13.60 15.08
N GLU A 35 -0.48 -13.40 16.34
CA GLU A 35 -1.79 -13.85 16.87
C GLU A 35 -3.00 -13.34 16.05
N TYR A 36 -2.77 -12.35 15.19
CA TYR A 36 -3.76 -11.70 14.33
C TYR A 36 -3.67 -12.13 12.86
N LEU A 37 -2.90 -13.18 12.55
CA LEU A 37 -2.72 -13.68 11.18
C LEU A 37 -4.06 -13.96 10.48
N ASP A 38 -5.04 -14.48 11.21
CA ASP A 38 -6.36 -14.80 10.67
C ASP A 38 -7.11 -13.60 10.10
N GLU A 39 -7.08 -12.49 10.83
CA GLU A 39 -7.70 -11.24 10.40
C GLU A 39 -6.91 -10.62 9.24
N MET A 40 -5.58 -10.77 9.24
CA MET A 40 -4.72 -10.29 8.15
C MET A 40 -4.97 -11.06 6.85
N VAL A 41 -5.10 -12.39 6.93
CA VAL A 41 -5.47 -13.27 5.80
C VAL A 41 -6.80 -12.82 5.20
N HIS A 42 -7.80 -12.56 6.05
CA HIS A 42 -9.10 -12.07 5.60
C HIS A 42 -8.99 -10.72 4.89
N CYS A 43 -8.33 -9.76 5.52
CA CYS A 43 -8.15 -8.42 4.96
C CYS A 43 -7.36 -8.44 3.65
N ALA A 44 -6.25 -9.18 3.60
CA ALA A 44 -5.39 -9.33 2.43
C ALA A 44 -6.15 -9.92 1.23
N ALA A 45 -6.92 -11.00 1.44
CA ALA A 45 -7.74 -11.58 0.38
C ALA A 45 -8.80 -10.59 -0.15
N ARG A 46 -9.41 -9.79 0.74
CA ARG A 46 -10.36 -8.74 0.35
C ARG A 46 -9.70 -7.62 -0.45
N ILE A 47 -8.50 -7.19 -0.07
CA ILE A 47 -7.71 -6.19 -0.82
C ILE A 47 -7.41 -6.71 -2.23
N LEU A 48 -6.92 -7.94 -2.36
CA LEU A 48 -6.65 -8.57 -3.65
C LEU A 48 -7.90 -8.66 -4.53
N ALA A 49 -9.04 -9.09 -3.98
CA ALA A 49 -10.28 -9.17 -4.74
C ALA A 49 -10.77 -7.80 -5.23
N LEU A 50 -10.61 -6.76 -4.41
CA LEU A 50 -11.05 -5.40 -4.73
C LEU A 50 -10.06 -4.63 -5.61
N SER A 51 -8.81 -5.11 -5.75
CA SER A 51 -7.82 -4.50 -6.65
C SER A 51 -8.23 -4.60 -8.12
N ALA A 52 -9.01 -5.64 -8.46
CA ALA A 52 -9.58 -5.88 -9.79
C ALA A 52 -8.52 -5.81 -10.91
N ASP A 53 -7.53 -6.71 -10.81
CA ASP A 53 -6.33 -6.81 -11.66
C ASP A 53 -5.39 -5.59 -11.62
N GLY A 54 -5.55 -4.71 -10.63
CA GLY A 54 -4.71 -3.53 -10.48
C GLY A 54 -3.39 -3.77 -9.77
N ASP A 55 -2.42 -2.90 -10.05
CA ASP A 55 -1.16 -2.84 -9.31
C ASP A 55 -1.39 -2.11 -7.98
N LEU A 56 -1.07 -2.79 -6.88
CA LEU A 56 -1.33 -2.35 -5.50
C LEU A 56 -0.16 -1.53 -4.96
N TYR A 57 -0.48 -0.33 -4.46
CA TYR A 57 0.43 0.58 -3.78
C TYR A 57 -0.05 0.78 -2.35
N PHE A 58 0.68 0.21 -1.40
CA PHE A 58 0.46 0.38 0.03
C PHE A 58 0.99 1.75 0.45
N VAL A 59 0.07 2.69 0.69
CA VAL A 59 0.40 4.10 0.95
C VAL A 59 0.80 4.28 2.40
N GLY A 60 1.96 4.90 2.62
CA GLY A 60 2.49 5.10 3.96
C GLY A 60 3.05 3.81 4.54
N ARG A 61 2.90 3.66 5.87
CA ARG A 61 3.48 2.55 6.64
C ARG A 61 2.49 1.84 7.56
N SER A 62 1.25 2.32 7.61
CA SER A 62 0.23 1.77 8.52
C SER A 62 -0.23 0.39 8.08
N ALA A 63 -0.12 0.08 6.79
CA ALA A 63 -0.48 -1.21 6.21
C ALA A 63 0.75 -2.09 5.86
N ASP A 64 1.92 -1.81 6.45
CA ASP A 64 3.16 -2.55 6.16
C ASP A 64 3.03 -4.06 6.43
N ASP A 65 2.41 -4.46 7.54
CA ASP A 65 2.18 -5.88 7.83
C ASP A 65 1.30 -6.58 6.77
N LEU A 66 0.31 -5.89 6.19
CA LEU A 66 -0.51 -6.42 5.10
C LEU A 66 0.31 -6.53 3.81
N HIS A 67 1.15 -5.55 3.54
CA HIS A 67 2.09 -5.57 2.42
C HIS A 67 3.07 -6.74 2.54
N ASP A 68 3.64 -6.96 3.72
CA ASP A 68 4.66 -7.98 3.96
C ASP A 68 4.05 -9.39 3.86
N LEU A 69 2.86 -9.60 4.45
CA LEU A 69 2.09 -10.84 4.26
C LEU A 69 1.84 -11.12 2.77
N LEU A 70 1.33 -10.13 2.03
CA LEU A 70 1.04 -10.29 0.60
C LEU A 70 2.30 -10.50 -0.25
N SER A 71 3.42 -9.87 0.12
CA SER A 71 4.70 -10.06 -0.55
C SER A 71 5.15 -11.52 -0.44
N GLY A 72 4.95 -12.15 0.72
CA GLY A 72 5.13 -13.60 0.90
C GLY A 72 4.19 -14.44 0.04
N VAL A 73 2.88 -14.16 0.12
CA VAL A 73 1.82 -14.88 -0.62
C VAL A 73 2.07 -14.89 -2.14
N LEU A 74 2.48 -13.75 -2.69
CA LEU A 74 2.60 -13.53 -4.13
C LEU A 74 4.01 -13.78 -4.68
N SER A 75 5.00 -14.02 -3.82
CA SER A 75 6.42 -14.18 -4.17
C SER A 75 6.69 -15.17 -5.31
N GLY A 76 5.88 -16.23 -5.44
CA GLY A 76 6.01 -17.25 -6.47
C GLY A 76 4.99 -17.14 -7.62
N THR A 77 4.40 -15.96 -7.83
CA THR A 77 3.31 -15.74 -8.79
C THR A 77 3.65 -14.61 -9.77
N SER A 78 2.87 -14.49 -10.85
CA SER A 78 2.90 -13.38 -11.81
C SER A 78 2.48 -12.03 -11.21
N TRP A 79 2.08 -12.03 -9.93
CA TRP A 79 1.70 -10.85 -9.15
C TRP A 79 2.80 -10.35 -8.20
N ARG A 80 3.96 -11.02 -8.15
CA ARG A 80 5.09 -10.65 -7.28
C ARG A 80 5.41 -9.15 -7.33
N ASP A 81 5.54 -8.59 -8.54
CA ASP A 81 5.96 -7.20 -8.73
C ASP A 81 4.77 -6.20 -8.81
N ARG A 82 3.56 -6.67 -8.48
CA ARG A 82 2.32 -5.88 -8.48
C ARG A 82 1.91 -5.41 -7.08
N VAL A 83 2.60 -5.83 -6.03
CA VAL A 83 2.43 -5.31 -4.67
C VAL A 83 3.65 -4.48 -4.34
N ARG A 84 3.43 -3.18 -4.08
CA ARG A 84 4.48 -2.19 -3.89
C ARG A 84 4.17 -1.37 -2.65
N GLN A 85 5.22 -0.95 -1.96
CA GLN A 85 5.08 0.14 -1.01
C GLN A 85 5.09 1.47 -1.77
N LEU A 86 4.32 2.42 -1.27
CA LEU A 86 4.41 3.83 -1.62
C LEU A 86 4.69 4.59 -0.31
N PRO A 87 5.97 4.73 0.08
CA PRO A 87 6.32 5.49 1.27
C PRO A 87 5.82 6.92 1.09
N LEU A 88 4.78 7.29 1.84
CA LEU A 88 4.15 8.59 1.73
C LEU A 88 3.33 8.88 2.98
N SER A 89 3.55 10.04 3.58
CA SER A 89 2.70 10.52 4.67
C SER A 89 2.26 11.94 4.37
N LEU A 90 0.97 12.07 4.08
CA LEU A 90 0.27 13.33 3.79
C LEU A 90 -0.91 13.50 4.74
N TYR A 91 -0.74 13.10 6.00
CA TYR A 91 -1.84 13.13 6.96
C TYR A 91 -2.21 14.58 7.31
N GLN A 92 -3.51 14.87 7.35
CA GLN A 92 -4.04 16.21 7.65
C GLN A 92 -3.40 17.32 6.79
N GLY A 93 -2.71 18.28 7.41
CA GLY A 93 -2.14 19.45 6.74
C GLY A 93 -0.84 19.18 5.98
N ASP A 94 -0.28 17.98 6.03
CA ASP A 94 1.02 17.67 5.41
C ASP A 94 1.01 17.80 3.88
N GLY A 95 -0.16 17.71 3.25
CA GLY A 95 -0.34 17.96 1.82
C GLY A 95 -0.74 19.39 1.44
N ALA A 96 -0.82 20.32 2.40
CA ALA A 96 -1.20 21.70 2.16
C ALA A 96 0.02 22.62 2.07
N ARG A 97 -0.05 23.64 1.20
CA ARG A 97 0.96 24.71 1.08
C ARG A 97 2.39 24.16 0.87
N LEU A 98 2.53 23.17 -0.01
CA LEU A 98 3.85 22.67 -0.41
C LEU A 98 4.61 23.76 -1.16
N THR A 99 5.90 23.89 -0.88
CA THR A 99 6.81 24.74 -1.64
C THR A 99 7.01 24.17 -3.05
N PRO A 100 7.49 24.98 -4.02
CA PRO A 100 7.85 24.48 -5.34
C PRO A 100 8.92 23.37 -5.29
N ALA A 101 9.87 23.43 -4.35
CA ALA A 101 10.89 22.41 -4.19
C ALA A 101 10.31 21.09 -3.66
N GLU A 102 9.47 21.14 -2.62
CA GLU A 102 8.76 19.96 -2.10
C GLU A 102 7.86 19.33 -3.17
N THR A 103 7.14 20.14 -3.94
CA THR A 103 6.27 19.67 -5.02
C THR A 103 7.07 18.96 -6.12
N ARG A 104 8.18 19.56 -6.58
CA ARG A 104 9.05 18.93 -7.58
C ARG A 104 9.64 17.62 -7.09
N GLN A 105 10.17 17.58 -5.87
CA GLN A 105 10.76 16.36 -5.32
C GLN A 105 9.72 15.26 -5.12
N LEU A 106 8.52 15.60 -4.65
CA LEU A 106 7.44 14.63 -4.53
C LEU A 106 7.06 14.05 -5.90
N ARG A 107 6.96 14.88 -6.94
CA ARG A 107 6.70 14.41 -8.31
C ARG A 107 7.77 13.46 -8.81
N VAL A 108 9.05 13.76 -8.57
CA VAL A 108 10.15 12.83 -8.90
C VAL A 108 10.01 11.50 -8.17
N ASN A 109 9.70 11.53 -6.87
CA ASN A 109 9.52 10.30 -6.09
C ASN A 109 8.34 9.47 -6.63
N LEU A 110 7.20 10.11 -6.94
CA LEU A 110 6.01 9.47 -7.52
C LEU A 110 6.26 8.96 -8.94
N ASP A 111 6.99 9.71 -9.78
CA ASP A 111 7.35 9.28 -11.14
C ASP A 111 8.21 8.03 -11.13
N ALA A 112 9.16 7.94 -10.21
CA ALA A 112 9.98 6.75 -10.04
C ALA A 112 9.13 5.51 -9.64
N ASP A 113 7.94 5.71 -9.09
CA ASP A 113 6.94 4.65 -8.82
C ASP A 113 5.96 4.44 -9.99
N GLY A 114 6.23 5.10 -11.11
CA GLY A 114 5.43 5.05 -12.33
C GLY A 114 4.15 5.87 -12.24
N LEU A 115 4.01 6.82 -11.31
CA LEU A 115 2.76 7.55 -11.04
C LEU A 115 2.66 8.91 -11.75
N ALA A 116 3.60 9.25 -12.64
CA ALA A 116 3.49 10.45 -13.46
C ALA A 116 2.32 10.38 -14.47
N PRO A 117 1.73 11.52 -14.88
CA PRO A 117 0.58 11.56 -15.79
C PRO A 117 0.74 10.72 -17.06
N ALA A 118 1.91 10.81 -17.70
CA ALA A 118 2.21 10.05 -18.90
C ALA A 118 2.24 8.52 -18.67
N ALA A 119 2.76 8.08 -17.53
CA ALA A 119 2.75 6.67 -17.14
C ALA A 119 1.34 6.21 -16.74
N LEU A 120 0.57 7.05 -16.04
CA LEU A 120 -0.84 6.77 -15.73
C LEU A 120 -1.69 6.61 -16.99
N MET A 121 -1.44 7.41 -18.01
CA MET A 121 -2.15 7.32 -19.28
C MET A 121 -1.83 6.03 -20.03
N ARG A 122 -0.57 5.58 -20.07
CA ARG A 122 -0.14 4.44 -20.89
C ARG A 122 -0.40 3.07 -20.31
N ARG A 123 -0.56 2.94 -18.99
CA ARG A 123 -0.67 1.61 -18.38
C ARG A 123 -1.97 0.89 -18.72
N ASP A 124 -1.91 -0.44 -18.77
CA ASP A 124 -3.07 -1.29 -19.03
C ASP A 124 -3.89 -1.55 -17.76
N ARG A 125 -3.22 -1.66 -16.62
CA ARG A 125 -3.84 -1.98 -15.32
C ARG A 125 -4.13 -0.72 -14.51
N PRO A 126 -5.17 -0.71 -13.68
CA PRO A 126 -5.37 0.39 -12.74
C PRO A 126 -4.29 0.40 -11.66
N VAL A 127 -3.96 1.59 -11.16
CA VAL A 127 -3.23 1.75 -9.88
C VAL A 127 -4.24 1.73 -8.75
N VAL A 128 -3.93 0.96 -7.72
CA VAL A 128 -4.79 0.76 -6.56
C VAL A 128 -4.04 1.20 -5.31
N PHE A 129 -4.39 2.37 -4.79
CA PHE A 129 -3.85 2.85 -3.52
C PHE A 129 -4.59 2.18 -2.36
N THR A 130 -3.85 1.58 -1.42
CA THR A 130 -4.42 0.94 -0.24
C THR A 130 -3.74 1.43 1.04
N ASP A 131 -4.52 1.70 2.08
CA ASP A 131 -4.01 2.21 3.36
C ASP A 131 -5.03 1.92 4.49
N LEU A 132 -4.59 2.03 5.74
CA LEU A 132 -5.47 2.12 6.89
C LEU A 132 -6.05 3.54 6.99
N VAL A 133 -7.37 3.64 6.93
CA VAL A 133 -8.05 4.92 6.81
C VAL A 133 -8.79 5.32 8.07
N ALA A 134 -8.27 6.34 8.75
CA ALA A 134 -8.95 7.02 9.85
C ALA A 134 -9.93 8.08 9.33
N SER A 135 -9.43 9.06 8.56
CA SER A 135 -10.20 10.20 8.03
C SER A 135 -10.22 10.31 6.51
N GLY A 136 -9.33 9.59 5.81
CA GLY A 136 -9.16 9.69 4.36
C GLY A 136 -8.24 10.84 3.89
N SER A 137 -7.67 11.62 4.82
CA SER A 137 -6.86 12.81 4.48
C SER A 137 -5.64 12.51 3.60
N THR A 138 -4.88 11.43 3.88
CA THR A 138 -3.75 11.02 3.04
C THR A 138 -4.16 10.76 1.60
N PHE A 139 -5.24 9.99 1.39
CA PHE A 139 -5.77 9.74 0.04
C PHE A 139 -6.27 11.02 -0.64
N GLY A 140 -6.98 11.89 0.08
CA GLY A 140 -7.44 13.15 -0.49
C GLY A 140 -6.30 14.08 -0.89
N ASN A 141 -5.25 14.17 -0.09
CA ASN A 141 -4.07 14.96 -0.42
C ASN A 141 -3.30 14.37 -1.60
N LEU A 142 -3.07 13.05 -1.62
CA LEU A 142 -2.45 12.38 -2.77
C LEU A 142 -3.28 12.58 -4.05
N HIS A 143 -4.60 12.40 -3.97
CA HIS A 143 -5.50 12.60 -5.11
C HIS A 143 -5.40 14.02 -5.67
N ARG A 144 -5.48 15.05 -4.81
CA ARG A 144 -5.37 16.45 -5.21
C ARG A 144 -4.05 16.72 -5.91
N LEU A 145 -2.93 16.26 -5.34
CA LEU A 145 -1.60 16.42 -5.93
C LEU A 145 -1.48 15.76 -7.32
N LEU A 146 -2.02 14.55 -7.49
CA LEU A 146 -2.07 13.89 -8.79
C LEU A 146 -2.97 14.65 -9.76
N ARG A 147 -4.15 15.09 -9.30
CA ARG A 147 -5.13 15.81 -10.12
C ARG A 147 -4.57 17.13 -10.64
N ASP A 148 -3.88 17.88 -9.79
CA ASP A 148 -3.21 19.14 -10.12
C ASP A 148 -2.07 18.90 -11.11
N TRP A 149 -1.22 17.89 -10.86
CA TRP A 149 -0.13 17.54 -11.77
C TRP A 149 -0.63 17.12 -13.16
N ILE A 150 -1.70 16.31 -13.22
CA ILE A 150 -2.36 15.91 -14.47
C ILE A 150 -2.91 17.14 -15.21
N ALA A 151 -3.51 18.10 -14.50
CA ALA A 151 -4.04 19.32 -15.08
C ALA A 151 -2.94 20.22 -15.65
N GLU A 152 -1.85 20.40 -14.90
CA GLU A 152 -0.69 21.19 -15.33
C GLU A 152 -0.04 20.64 -16.59
N GLU A 153 0.11 19.31 -16.68
CA GLU A 153 0.63 18.64 -17.89
C GLU A 153 -0.40 18.49 -19.01
N ARG A 154 -1.65 18.95 -18.79
CA ARG A 154 -2.77 18.81 -19.73
C ARG A 154 -3.02 17.37 -20.17
N ALA A 155 -2.71 16.41 -19.30
CA ALA A 155 -2.94 14.99 -19.57
C ALA A 155 -4.44 14.66 -19.49
N PRO A 156 -4.95 13.70 -20.27
CA PRO A 156 -6.37 13.43 -20.39
C PRO A 156 -6.96 12.83 -19.11
N TRP A 157 -7.53 13.70 -18.27
CA TRP A 157 -8.11 13.33 -16.97
C TRP A 157 -9.17 12.24 -17.08
N ASP A 158 -10.06 12.32 -18.08
CA ASP A 158 -11.13 11.33 -18.26
C ASP A 158 -10.62 9.91 -18.53
N VAL A 159 -9.42 9.78 -19.11
CA VAL A 159 -8.77 8.49 -19.27
C VAL A 159 -8.13 8.07 -17.94
N ILE A 160 -7.33 8.96 -17.34
CA ILE A 160 -6.54 8.63 -16.14
C ILE A 160 -7.43 8.28 -14.94
N ARG A 161 -8.54 8.99 -14.73
CA ARG A 161 -9.45 8.77 -13.59
C ARG A 161 -10.08 7.39 -13.57
N THR A 162 -10.17 6.72 -14.72
CA THR A 162 -10.66 5.32 -14.80
C THR A 162 -9.61 4.29 -14.37
N LYS A 163 -8.35 4.70 -14.29
CA LYS A 163 -7.17 3.90 -13.91
C LYS A 163 -6.71 4.14 -12.48
N LEU A 164 -7.43 4.96 -11.70
CA LEU A 164 -7.15 5.19 -10.28
C LEU A 164 -8.18 4.50 -9.42
N ARG A 165 -7.73 3.82 -8.37
CA ARG A 165 -8.57 3.17 -7.36
C ARG A 165 -8.00 3.36 -5.96
N TYR A 166 -8.88 3.32 -4.98
CA TYR A 166 -8.57 3.51 -3.56
C TYR A 166 -9.29 2.45 -2.74
N ILE A 167 -8.54 1.71 -1.93
CA ILE A 167 -9.04 0.73 -0.99
C ILE A 167 -8.70 1.21 0.42
N GLY A 168 -9.72 1.59 1.19
CA GLY A 168 -9.55 1.97 2.59
C GLY A 168 -9.76 0.78 3.52
N VAL A 169 -8.74 0.41 4.30
CA VAL A 169 -8.90 -0.53 5.42
C VAL A 169 -9.40 0.25 6.62
N THR A 170 -10.61 -0.06 7.10
CA THR A 170 -11.28 0.66 8.18
C THR A 170 -11.56 -0.25 9.38
N GLY A 171 -11.45 0.27 10.60
CA GLY A 171 -11.88 -0.43 11.81
C GLY A 171 -13.36 -0.81 11.77
N ARG A 172 -13.67 -2.06 12.10
CA ARG A 172 -15.01 -2.63 12.08
C ARG A 172 -15.75 -2.16 13.32
N ARG A 173 -16.70 -1.26 13.11
CA ARG A 173 -17.67 -0.82 14.12
C ARG A 173 -18.99 -1.57 13.95
N ARG A 174 -19.92 -1.42 14.91
CA ARG A 174 -21.28 -1.95 14.77
C ARG A 174 -21.89 -1.50 13.43
N THR A 175 -22.47 -2.44 12.69
CA THR A 175 -23.14 -2.19 11.41
C THR A 175 -24.42 -1.39 11.65
N SER A 176 -24.47 -0.17 11.12
CA SER A 176 -25.63 0.71 11.14
C SER A 176 -25.72 1.47 9.80
N PRO A 177 -26.92 1.82 9.31
CA PRO A 177 -27.06 2.76 8.19
C PRO A 177 -26.33 4.08 8.43
N ASN A 178 -26.15 4.46 9.70
CA ASN A 178 -25.46 5.68 10.14
C ASN A 178 -23.96 5.45 10.42
N THR A 179 -23.40 4.28 10.08
CA THR A 179 -21.97 4.04 10.23
C THR A 179 -21.21 5.01 9.33
N TRP A 180 -20.47 5.94 9.96
CA TRP A 180 -19.61 6.89 9.28
C TRP A 180 -18.64 6.18 8.34
N ARG A 181 -18.56 6.64 7.08
CA ARG A 181 -17.62 6.12 6.08
C ARG A 181 -16.83 7.28 5.51
N TRP A 182 -15.50 7.21 5.60
CA TRP A 182 -14.61 8.30 5.19
C TRP A 182 -14.88 8.81 3.77
N GLN A 183 -15.20 7.90 2.83
CA GLN A 183 -15.44 8.29 1.43
C GLN A 183 -16.70 9.13 1.23
N GLN A 184 -17.70 9.00 2.12
CA GLN A 184 -18.94 9.81 2.06
C GLN A 184 -18.68 11.28 2.44
N HIS A 185 -17.55 11.57 3.07
CA HIS A 185 -17.14 12.90 3.51
C HIS A 185 -15.92 13.41 2.72
N ALA A 186 -15.60 12.76 1.61
CA ALA A 186 -14.47 13.05 0.76
C ALA A 186 -14.95 13.43 -0.64
N GLU A 187 -15.18 14.73 -0.86
CA GLU A 187 -15.76 15.26 -2.10
C GLU A 187 -15.03 14.82 -3.38
N TRP A 188 -13.69 14.74 -3.31
CA TRP A 188 -12.83 14.30 -4.42
C TRP A 188 -13.18 12.90 -4.94
N THR A 189 -13.82 12.06 -4.13
CA THR A 189 -14.23 10.71 -4.56
C THR A 189 -15.31 10.75 -5.65
N ALA A 190 -16.06 11.85 -5.76
CA ALA A 190 -17.05 12.06 -6.81
C ALA A 190 -16.41 12.29 -8.20
N GLU A 191 -15.13 12.63 -8.27
CA GLU A 191 -14.39 12.78 -9.53
C GLU A 191 -14.04 11.42 -10.16
N LEU A 192 -14.19 10.33 -9.41
CA LEU A 192 -13.84 8.97 -9.84
C LEU A 192 -15.08 8.14 -10.19
N PRO A 193 -14.94 7.06 -10.99
CA PRO A 193 -16.01 6.11 -11.18
C PRO A 193 -16.50 5.52 -9.84
N ALA A 194 -17.80 5.23 -9.70
CA ALA A 194 -18.40 4.73 -8.45
C ALA A 194 -17.77 3.43 -7.89
N ARG A 195 -17.02 2.69 -8.72
CA ARG A 195 -16.28 1.48 -8.34
C ARG A 195 -14.83 1.69 -7.92
N ALA A 196 -14.31 2.90 -8.05
CA ALA A 196 -12.91 3.22 -7.80
C ALA A 196 -12.57 3.27 -6.31
N VAL A 197 -13.55 3.63 -5.45
CA VAL A 197 -13.35 3.73 -4.01
C VAL A 197 -14.10 2.60 -3.30
N ARG A 198 -13.37 1.80 -2.53
CA ARG A 198 -13.89 0.62 -1.81
C ARG A 198 -13.29 0.56 -0.40
N ASN A 199 -13.98 -0.13 0.49
CA ASN A 199 -13.51 -0.36 1.86
C ASN A 199 -13.36 -1.85 2.15
N VAL A 200 -12.39 -2.17 2.99
CA VAL A 200 -12.24 -3.45 3.67
C VAL A 200 -12.34 -3.18 5.16
N SER A 201 -13.16 -3.95 5.87
CA SER A 201 -13.28 -3.82 7.32
C SER A 201 -12.36 -4.80 8.03
N MET A 202 -11.61 -4.29 9.00
CA MET A 202 -10.74 -5.06 9.88
C MET A 202 -11.24 -4.93 11.33
N ASP A 203 -11.09 -5.93 12.19
CA ASP A 203 -11.31 -5.78 13.64
C ASP A 203 -10.72 -4.46 14.19
N GLU A 204 -11.50 -3.74 15.00
CA GLU A 204 -11.13 -2.40 15.47
C GLU A 204 -9.84 -2.41 16.31
N ARG A 205 -9.64 -3.41 17.17
CA ARG A 205 -8.42 -3.49 18.00
C ARG A 205 -7.20 -3.73 17.13
N ARG A 206 -7.32 -4.60 16.13
CA ARG A 206 -6.24 -4.87 15.17
C ARG A 206 -5.95 -3.66 14.28
N TRP A 207 -6.99 -2.98 13.81
CA TRP A 207 -6.84 -1.74 13.07
C TRP A 207 -6.09 -0.68 13.89
N GLN A 208 -6.46 -0.50 15.17
CA GLN A 208 -5.78 0.45 16.07
C GLN A 208 -4.32 0.07 16.34
N TYR A 209 -4.04 -1.22 16.52
CA TYR A 209 -2.67 -1.72 16.69
C TYR A 209 -1.79 -1.33 15.49
N LEU A 210 -2.20 -1.69 14.27
CA LEU A 210 -1.45 -1.41 13.04
C LEU A 210 -1.29 0.11 12.78
N ALA A 211 -2.31 0.90 13.13
CA ALA A 211 -2.32 2.33 12.91
C ALA A 211 -1.42 3.12 13.89
N ALA A 212 -1.30 2.67 15.15
CA ALA A 212 -0.72 3.48 16.22
C ALA A 212 0.37 2.80 17.06
N ALA A 213 0.27 1.49 17.32
CA ALA A 213 1.10 0.81 18.32
C ALA A 213 2.18 -0.08 17.70
N GLU A 214 1.98 -0.56 16.47
CA GLU A 214 2.91 -1.45 15.78
C GLU A 214 4.26 -0.73 15.53
N PRO A 215 5.39 -1.33 15.96
CA PRO A 215 6.73 -0.89 15.58
C PRO A 215 6.89 -0.91 14.06
N LYS A 216 7.46 0.15 13.48
CA LYS A 216 7.59 0.30 12.02
C LYS A 216 9.05 0.27 11.60
N ILE A 217 9.32 -0.46 10.52
CA ILE A 217 10.67 -0.60 9.94
C ILE A 217 11.12 0.72 9.34
N THR A 218 10.22 1.38 8.62
CA THR A 218 10.50 2.69 8.02
C THR A 218 9.92 3.81 8.89
N PRO A 219 10.67 4.90 9.10
CA PRO A 219 10.12 6.05 9.76
C PRO A 219 9.20 6.82 8.78
N SER A 220 8.18 7.51 9.30
CA SER A 220 7.14 8.17 8.49
C SER A 220 7.72 9.13 7.43
N PHE A 221 7.39 8.94 6.14
CA PHE A 221 7.93 9.75 5.04
C PHE A 221 7.08 10.99 4.71
N ARG A 222 7.13 11.96 5.63
CA ARG A 222 6.43 13.25 5.54
C ARG A 222 7.23 14.26 4.70
N ARG A 223 6.61 15.40 4.38
CA ARG A 223 7.22 16.51 3.62
C ARG A 223 8.63 16.91 4.06
N THR A 224 8.92 16.85 5.36
CA THR A 224 10.24 17.20 5.94
C THR A 224 11.35 16.22 5.55
N ARG A 225 11.01 15.08 4.95
CA ARG A 225 11.96 14.01 4.59
C ARG A 225 12.12 13.80 3.09
N TRP A 226 11.29 14.41 2.25
CA TRP A 226 11.36 14.16 0.80
C TRP A 226 12.66 14.63 0.17
N LEU A 227 13.34 15.60 0.79
CA LEU A 227 14.62 16.16 0.36
C LEU A 227 15.79 15.68 1.24
N ASP A 228 15.53 14.79 2.20
CA ASP A 228 16.55 14.32 3.15
C ASP A 228 17.18 13.02 2.62
N PRO A 229 18.44 13.03 2.14
CA PRO A 229 19.07 11.83 1.60
C PRO A 229 19.33 10.76 2.66
N SER A 230 19.33 11.12 3.95
CA SER A 230 19.57 10.16 5.04
C SER A 230 18.48 9.09 5.14
N VAL A 231 17.29 9.32 4.55
CA VAL A 231 16.21 8.32 4.54
C VAL A 231 16.60 7.04 3.79
N ALA A 232 17.57 7.11 2.88
CA ALA A 232 18.09 5.96 2.14
C ALA A 232 19.03 5.08 2.99
N GLN A 233 19.33 5.47 4.24
CA GLN A 233 20.17 4.68 5.14
C GLN A 233 19.30 3.74 6.01
N PRO A 234 19.67 2.46 6.14
CA PRO A 234 18.97 1.52 7.00
C PRO A 234 19.10 1.89 8.49
N ARG A 235 18.06 1.62 9.27
CA ARG A 235 18.06 1.77 10.74
C ARG A 235 18.31 0.43 11.42
N HIS A 236 19.17 0.43 12.43
CA HIS A 236 19.62 -0.81 13.10
C HIS A 236 19.26 -0.85 14.59
N ASP A 237 18.45 0.11 15.06
CA ASP A 237 17.98 0.17 16.45
C ASP A 237 17.03 -0.99 16.81
N ASP A 238 16.89 -1.26 18.10
CA ASP A 238 16.12 -2.39 18.64
C ASP A 238 14.67 -2.42 18.17
N GLU A 239 14.01 -1.27 18.09
CA GLU A 239 12.63 -1.17 17.59
C GLU A 239 12.54 -1.54 16.11
N THR A 240 13.51 -1.09 15.30
CA THR A 240 13.60 -1.48 13.90
C THR A 240 13.86 -2.98 13.75
N ARG A 241 14.71 -3.58 14.59
CA ARG A 241 14.97 -5.03 14.57
C ARG A 241 13.74 -5.86 14.96
N LYS A 242 12.97 -5.42 15.97
CA LYS A 242 11.69 -6.06 16.34
C LYS A 242 10.67 -5.97 15.21
N ALA A 243 10.52 -4.79 14.61
CA ALA A 243 9.63 -4.60 13.46
C ALA A 243 10.06 -5.49 12.28
N LEU A 244 11.36 -5.60 12.02
CA LEU A 244 11.93 -6.45 10.99
C LEU A 244 11.65 -7.93 11.23
N ALA A 245 11.77 -8.41 12.47
CA ALA A 245 11.41 -9.79 12.82
C ALA A 245 9.93 -10.08 12.56
N SER A 246 9.02 -9.15 12.91
CA SER A 246 7.59 -9.27 12.61
C SER A 246 7.34 -9.38 11.10
N ALA A 247 7.91 -8.47 10.33
CA ALA A 247 7.76 -8.45 8.88
C ALA A 247 8.30 -9.72 8.20
N VAL A 248 9.45 -10.23 8.67
CA VAL A 248 10.00 -11.50 8.17
C VAL A 248 9.07 -12.66 8.48
N ALA A 249 8.56 -12.75 9.71
CA ALA A 249 7.59 -13.78 10.06
C ALA A 249 6.33 -13.71 9.18
N LEU A 250 5.80 -12.52 8.92
CA LEU A 250 4.64 -12.33 8.03
C LEU A 250 4.91 -12.76 6.59
N VAL A 251 6.10 -12.46 6.05
CA VAL A 251 6.50 -12.94 4.72
C VAL A 251 6.60 -14.46 4.69
N GLU A 252 7.22 -15.09 5.69
CA GLU A 252 7.35 -16.55 5.77
C GLU A 252 5.98 -17.23 5.93
N HIS A 253 5.12 -16.71 6.81
CA HIS A 253 3.73 -17.16 6.91
C HIS A 253 3.01 -17.03 5.57
N GLY A 254 3.18 -15.89 4.88
CA GLY A 254 2.60 -15.65 3.56
C GLY A 254 3.03 -16.66 2.50
N ARG A 255 4.30 -17.08 2.51
CA ARG A 255 4.80 -18.15 1.62
C ARG A 255 4.23 -19.52 1.96
N GLY A 256 3.88 -19.74 3.22
CA GLY A 256 3.41 -21.01 3.74
C GLY A 256 2.16 -21.54 3.03
N PRO A 257 2.05 -22.87 2.85
CA PRO A 257 0.94 -23.49 2.14
C PRO A 257 -0.41 -23.22 2.82
N GLU A 258 -0.45 -23.14 4.15
CA GLU A 258 -1.67 -22.89 4.92
C GLU A 258 -2.27 -21.51 4.62
N VAL A 259 -1.47 -20.44 4.73
CA VAL A 259 -1.93 -19.07 4.47
C VAL A 259 -2.37 -18.91 3.02
N ARG A 260 -1.62 -19.48 2.07
CA ARG A 260 -1.99 -19.46 0.65
C ARG A 260 -3.31 -20.17 0.38
N ALA A 261 -3.53 -21.35 0.98
CA ALA A 261 -4.80 -22.06 0.86
C ALA A 261 -5.97 -21.22 1.41
N ARG A 262 -5.78 -20.59 2.58
CA ARG A 262 -6.80 -19.75 3.20
C ARG A 262 -7.13 -18.51 2.39
N ILE A 263 -6.13 -17.83 1.81
CA ILE A 263 -6.34 -16.71 0.89
C ILE A 263 -7.05 -17.20 -0.38
N LEU A 264 -6.63 -18.33 -0.94
CA LEU A 264 -7.24 -18.92 -2.13
C LEU A 264 -8.75 -19.21 -1.91
N ASP A 265 -9.10 -19.82 -0.78
CA ASP A 265 -10.49 -20.14 -0.46
C ASP A 265 -11.33 -18.88 -0.25
N ARG A 266 -10.76 -17.84 0.38
CA ARG A 266 -11.42 -16.53 0.49
C ARG A 266 -11.64 -15.89 -0.87
N LEU A 267 -10.63 -15.88 -1.73
CA LEU A 267 -10.74 -15.30 -3.08
C LEU A 267 -11.78 -16.03 -3.93
N ARG A 268 -11.92 -17.36 -3.79
CA ARG A 268 -12.95 -18.14 -4.50
C ARG A 268 -14.37 -17.77 -4.08
N ALA A 269 -14.56 -17.34 -2.83
CA ALA A 269 -15.86 -16.91 -2.32
C ALA A 269 -16.23 -15.47 -2.75
N GLU A 270 -15.29 -14.71 -3.30
CA GLU A 270 -15.53 -13.33 -3.73
C GLU A 270 -16.28 -13.28 -5.07
N PRO A 271 -17.16 -12.28 -5.29
CA PRO A 271 -17.81 -12.09 -6.59
C PRO A 271 -16.82 -11.94 -7.76
N ALA A 272 -15.65 -11.35 -7.48
CA ALA A 272 -14.55 -11.18 -8.43
C ALA A 272 -14.00 -12.52 -8.95
N ALA A 273 -14.26 -13.66 -8.28
CA ALA A 273 -13.81 -14.98 -8.73
C ALA A 273 -14.38 -15.38 -10.10
N LYS A 274 -15.47 -14.73 -10.53
CA LYS A 274 -16.06 -14.93 -11.87
C LYS A 274 -15.28 -14.19 -12.97
N GLU A 275 -14.49 -13.18 -12.60
CA GLU A 275 -13.72 -12.36 -13.53
C GLU A 275 -12.52 -13.14 -14.10
N ARG A 276 -12.20 -12.88 -15.38
CA ARG A 276 -11.15 -13.62 -16.10
C ARG A 276 -9.78 -13.51 -15.41
N TRP A 277 -9.41 -12.31 -14.95
CA TRP A 277 -8.10 -12.08 -14.34
C TRP A 277 -7.90 -12.93 -13.08
N LEU A 278 -8.92 -13.01 -12.21
CA LEU A 278 -8.83 -13.77 -10.97
C LEU A 278 -8.87 -15.27 -11.26
N ARG A 279 -9.71 -15.74 -12.20
CA ARG A 279 -9.71 -17.15 -12.62
C ARG A 279 -8.35 -17.63 -13.13
N THR A 280 -7.64 -16.79 -13.87
CA THR A 280 -6.28 -17.09 -14.35
C THR A 280 -5.26 -17.08 -13.22
N PHE A 281 -5.43 -16.22 -12.21
CA PHE A 281 -4.50 -16.06 -11.10
C PHE A 281 -4.66 -17.12 -9.99
N LEU A 282 -5.88 -17.57 -9.68
CA LEU A 282 -6.15 -18.54 -8.60
C LEU A 282 -5.29 -19.82 -8.65
N PRO A 283 -5.01 -20.44 -9.82
CA PRO A 283 -4.12 -21.60 -9.91
C PRO A 283 -2.69 -21.32 -9.42
N GLU A 284 -2.18 -20.09 -9.60
CA GLU A 284 -0.83 -19.72 -9.17
C GLU A 284 -0.70 -19.67 -7.64
N LEU A 285 -1.80 -19.44 -6.91
CA LEU A 285 -1.82 -19.42 -5.45
C LEU A 285 -1.84 -20.80 -4.80
N ARG A 286 -2.12 -21.86 -5.57
CA ARG A 286 -2.19 -23.22 -5.01
C ARG A 286 -0.88 -23.55 -4.28
N PRO A 287 -0.97 -24.09 -3.05
CA PRO A 287 0.19 -24.63 -2.36
C PRO A 287 0.91 -25.64 -3.26
N ARG A 288 2.24 -25.55 -3.31
CA ARG A 288 3.08 -26.60 -3.89
C ARG A 288 3.41 -27.63 -2.83
#